data_AF-A0AA47M414-F1
#
_entry.id   AF-A0AA47M414-F1
#
_cell.length_a   1.000
_cell.length_b   1.000
_cell.length_c   1.000
_cell.angle_alpha   90.00
_cell.angle_beta   90.00
_cell.angle_gamma   90.00
#
_symmetry.space_group_name_H-M   'P 1'
#
loop_
_entity.id
_entity.type
_entity.pdbx_description
1 polymer ?
#
loop_
_entity_poly.entity_id
_entity_poly.type
_entity_poly.pdbx_seq_one_letter_code
_entity_poly.pdbx_strand_id
1 'polypeptide(L)'
;MELSQTLHLSDVGLACQANTEWLLSGNHALTPSGKIQKPAVRLLCEWILQAWDAVSPESIINGFKRCCISNALDGSEDDVLWEEPAKPEHGSDDSE
;
A
#
# COMPACT_ATOMS: atom_id res chain seq x y z
N MET A 1 2.14 -9.14 -17.99
CA MET A 1 0.81 -8.91 -17.41
C MET A 1 0.59 -10.10 -16.49
N GLU A 2 0.74 -10.05 -15.17
CA GLU A 2 0.24 -9.05 -14.24
C GLU A 2 0.84 -9.36 -12.85
N LEU A 3 2.16 -9.30 -12.68
CA LEU A 3 2.79 -9.44 -11.35
C LEU A 3 2.63 -8.17 -10.49
N SER A 4 1.81 -7.21 -10.92
CA SER A 4 1.73 -5.87 -10.33
C SER A 4 0.41 -5.55 -9.64
N GLN A 5 -0.61 -6.43 -9.68
CA GLN A 5 -1.96 -6.04 -9.25
C GLN A 5 -2.43 -6.57 -7.90
N THR A 6 -1.61 -7.28 -7.12
CA THR A 6 -2.12 -7.68 -5.80
C THR A 6 -1.02 -7.90 -4.76
N LEU A 7 -0.11 -6.95 -4.57
CA LEU A 7 0.14 -6.60 -3.16
C LEU A 7 -0.91 -5.54 -2.85
N HIS A 8 -1.67 -5.73 -1.77
CA HIS A 8 -2.70 -4.80 -1.36
C HIS A 8 -2.20 -3.35 -1.46
N LEU A 9 -2.91 -2.53 -2.24
CA LEU A 9 -2.65 -1.10 -2.42
C LEU A 9 -2.72 -0.30 -1.10
N SER A 10 -3.03 -0.93 0.04
CA SER A 10 -3.13 -0.27 1.34
C SER A 10 -1.78 0.11 1.96
N ASP A 11 -0.71 -0.64 1.68
CA ASP A 11 0.48 -0.60 2.54
C ASP A 11 1.63 0.23 1.95
N VAL A 12 1.86 0.11 0.63
CA VAL A 12 2.79 0.99 -0.11
C VAL A 12 2.10 2.30 -0.56
N GLY A 13 0.77 2.31 -0.55
CA GLY A 13 -0.05 3.45 -0.97
C GLY A 13 0.12 4.67 -0.08
N LEU A 14 0.31 4.48 1.24
CA LEU A 14 0.27 5.60 2.18
C LEU A 14 1.47 6.54 2.05
N ALA A 15 2.68 6.02 1.86
CA ALA A 15 3.87 6.86 1.63
C ALA A 15 3.79 7.58 0.27
N CYS A 16 3.29 6.90 -0.77
CA CYS A 16 3.05 7.50 -2.09
C CYS A 16 1.96 8.57 -2.06
N GLN A 17 0.91 8.36 -1.26
CA GLN A 17 -0.18 9.29 -1.05
C GLN A 17 0.31 10.51 -0.27
N ALA A 18 1.03 10.34 0.83
CA ALA A 18 1.60 11.43 1.61
C ALA A 18 2.56 12.30 0.77
N ASN A 19 3.37 11.69 -0.10
CA ASN A 19 4.20 12.43 -1.05
C ASN A 19 3.36 13.22 -2.07
N THR A 20 2.27 12.63 -2.57
CA THR A 20 1.38 13.29 -3.54
C THR A 20 0.64 14.48 -2.91
N GLU A 21 0.08 14.29 -1.71
CA GLU A 21 -0.56 15.34 -0.93
C GLU A 21 0.43 16.47 -0.61
N TRP A 22 1.66 16.13 -0.23
CA TRP A 22 2.71 17.12 0.02
C TRP A 22 3.07 17.93 -1.24
N LEU A 23 3.18 17.28 -2.41
CA LEU A 23 3.39 17.97 -3.68
C LEU A 23 2.22 18.88 -4.05
N LEU A 24 0.98 18.49 -3.76
CA LEU A 24 -0.22 19.28 -4.07
C LEU A 24 -0.49 20.39 -3.05
N SER A 25 0.02 20.29 -1.82
CA SER A 25 -0.22 21.26 -0.75
C SER A 25 0.30 22.67 -1.05
N GLY A 26 1.24 22.81 -2.00
CA GLY A 26 1.86 24.09 -2.36
C GLY A 26 2.74 24.72 -1.27
N ASN A 27 2.80 24.12 -0.07
CA ASN A 27 3.56 24.63 1.07
C ASN A 27 4.94 23.97 1.17
N HIS A 28 5.67 23.94 0.06
CA HIS A 28 7.01 23.37 -0.04
C HIS A 28 8.03 24.44 -0.42
N ALA A 29 9.23 24.33 0.14
CA ALA A 29 10.31 25.25 -0.19
C ALA A 29 10.73 25.08 -1.65
N LEU A 30 11.05 26.19 -2.32
CA LEU A 30 11.63 26.19 -3.66
C LEU A 30 13.15 26.41 -3.56
N THR A 31 13.89 25.74 -4.44
CA THR A 31 15.30 26.05 -4.69
C THR A 31 15.43 27.45 -5.29
N PRO A 32 16.61 28.09 -5.25
CA PRO A 32 16.83 29.36 -5.94
C PRO A 32 16.50 29.32 -7.45
N SER A 33 16.55 28.14 -8.07
CA SER A 33 16.16 27.91 -9.46
C SER A 33 14.66 27.65 -9.68
N GLY A 34 13.82 27.79 -8.64
CA GLY A 34 12.37 27.64 -8.74
C GLY A 34 11.84 26.20 -8.73
N LYS A 35 12.70 25.20 -8.52
CA LYS A 35 12.27 23.79 -8.37
C LYS A 35 11.86 23.49 -6.94
N ILE A 36 10.87 22.61 -6.74
CA ILE A 36 10.51 22.09 -5.42
C ILE A 36 11.75 21.44 -4.77
N GLN A 37 12.06 21.83 -3.53
CA GLN A 37 13.13 21.23 -2.75
C GLN A 37 12.74 19.83 -2.29
N LYS A 38 13.72 18.95 -2.09
CA LYS A 38 13.45 17.65 -1.48
C LYS A 38 12.88 17.85 -0.07
N PRO A 39 11.89 17.04 0.35
CA PRO A 39 11.40 17.06 1.72
C PRO A 39 12.54 16.78 2.69
N ALA A 40 12.46 17.36 3.89
CA ALA A 40 13.42 17.09 4.93
C ALA A 40 13.44 15.60 5.28
N VAL A 41 14.61 15.06 5.62
CA VAL A 41 14.77 13.63 5.97
C VAL A 41 13.82 13.22 7.10
N ARG A 42 13.58 14.10 8.09
CA ARG A 42 12.62 13.84 9.17
C ARG A 42 11.21 13.58 8.66
N LEU A 43 10.72 14.41 7.74
CA LEU A 43 9.40 14.29 7.14
C LEU A 43 9.27 12.99 6.33
N LEU A 44 10.33 12.63 5.58
CA LEU A 44 10.38 11.33 4.89
C LEU A 44 10.30 10.16 5.89
N CYS A 45 11.02 10.23 7.00
CA CYS A 45 10.97 9.19 8.05
C CYS A 45 9.58 9.09 8.69
N GLU A 46 8.89 10.21 8.93
CA GLU A 46 7.53 10.23 9.45
C GLU A 46 6.55 9.54 8.50
N TRP A 47 6.63 9.81 7.20
CA TRP A 47 5.79 9.12 6.21
C TRP A 47 6.07 7.62 6.14
N ILE A 48 7.34 7.23 6.24
CA ILE A 48 7.72 5.81 6.28
C ILE A 48 7.15 5.14 7.53
N LEU A 49 7.27 5.78 8.70
CA LEU A 49 6.72 5.24 9.95
C LEU A 49 5.20 5.10 9.90
N GLN A 50 4.49 6.12 9.42
CA GLN A 50 3.04 6.08 9.27
C GLN A 50 2.60 5.01 8.28
N ALA A 51 3.31 4.87 7.16
CA ALA A 51 3.02 3.81 6.19
C ALA A 51 3.20 2.43 6.82
N TRP A 52 4.30 2.21 7.57
CA TRP A 52 4.54 0.96 8.28
C TRP A 52 3.50 0.66 9.36
N ASP A 53 3.03 1.66 10.10
CA ASP A 53 2.02 1.49 11.16
C ASP A 53 0.64 1.11 10.59
N ALA A 54 0.34 1.54 9.35
CA ALA A 54 -0.87 1.17 8.65
C ALA A 54 -0.85 -0.27 8.09
N VAL A 55 0.33 -0.90 8.00
CA VAL A 55 0.46 -2.28 7.52
C VAL A 55 0.08 -3.26 8.62
N SER A 56 -0.95 -4.07 8.38
CA SER A 56 -1.33 -5.10 9.35
C SER A 56 -0.38 -6.31 9.31
N PRO A 57 -0.17 -7.01 10.44
CA PRO A 57 0.58 -8.26 10.45
C PRO A 57 0.03 -9.30 9.47
N GLU A 58 -1.28 -9.36 9.28
CA GLU A 58 -1.94 -10.26 8.33
C GLU A 58 -1.53 -9.95 6.88
N SER A 59 -1.45 -8.67 6.50
CA SER A 59 -0.96 -8.25 5.19
C SER A 59 0.49 -8.67 4.96
N ILE A 60 1.33 -8.55 5.98
CA ILE A 60 2.74 -8.99 5.93
C ILE A 60 2.81 -10.50 5.70
N ILE A 61 2.09 -11.28 6.52
CA ILE A 61 2.06 -12.74 6.44
C ILE A 61 1.55 -13.20 5.06
N ASN A 62 0.44 -12.62 4.59
CA ASN A 62 -0.11 -12.93 3.28
C ASN A 62 0.87 -12.55 2.15
N GLY A 63 1.58 -11.44 2.27
CA GLY A 63 2.64 -11.06 1.33
C GLY A 63 3.75 -12.12 1.24
N PHE A 64 4.28 -12.58 2.39
CA PHE A 64 5.31 -13.62 2.42
C PHE A 64 4.84 -14.95 1.81
N LYS A 65 3.59 -15.35 2.09
CA LYS A 65 2.99 -16.55 1.50
C LYS A 65 2.83 -16.43 -0.02
N ARG A 66 2.31 -15.30 -0.50
CA ARG A 66 2.11 -15.08 -1.94
C ARG A 66 3.41 -14.97 -2.74
N CYS A 67 4.51 -14.61 -2.09
CA CYS A 67 5.85 -14.66 -2.69
C CYS A 67 6.50 -16.04 -2.61
N CYS A 68 5.79 -17.08 -2.12
CA CYS A 68 6.30 -18.43 -1.90
C CYS A 68 7.55 -18.48 -1.00
N ILE A 69 7.80 -17.45 -0.18
CA ILE A 69 8.98 -17.38 0.70
C ILE A 69 8.76 -18.25 1.95
N SER A 70 7.52 -18.31 2.43
CA SER A 70 7.12 -19.06 3.63
C SER A 70 6.10 -20.16 3.36
N ASN A 71 5.84 -20.52 2.10
CA ASN A 71 4.87 -21.57 1.78
C ASN A 71 5.39 -22.94 2.20
N ALA A 72 4.48 -23.79 2.66
CA ALA A 72 4.76 -25.21 2.83
C ALA A 72 5.22 -25.84 1.49
N LEU A 73 6.33 -26.58 1.55
CA LEU A 73 6.92 -27.29 0.40
C LEU A 73 6.01 -28.38 -0.19
N ASP A 74 4.97 -28.77 0.53
CA ASP A 74 3.99 -29.77 0.10
C ASP A 74 2.89 -29.20 -0.83
N GLY A 75 2.89 -27.89 -1.07
CA GLY A 75 1.94 -27.23 -1.94
C GLY A 75 0.54 -27.05 -1.33
N SER A 76 0.36 -27.34 -0.04
CA SER A 76 -0.93 -27.20 0.65
C SER A 76 -1.40 -25.75 0.82
N GLU A 77 -0.51 -24.78 0.64
CA GLU A 77 -0.78 -23.34 0.79
C GLU A 77 -0.82 -22.58 -0.54
N ASP A 78 -0.69 -23.27 -1.67
CA ASP A 78 -0.66 -22.64 -3.01
C ASP A 78 -2.07 -22.21 -3.49
N ASP A 79 -3.14 -22.71 -2.86
CA ASP A 79 -4.53 -22.35 -3.20
C ASP A 79 -4.88 -20.92 -2.72
N VAL A 80 -4.17 -20.38 -1.74
CA VAL A 80 -4.39 -19.03 -1.15
C VAL A 80 -3.86 -17.91 -2.05
N LEU A 81 -3.14 -18.25 -3.13
CA LEU A 81 -2.46 -17.26 -3.98
C LEU A 81 -3.41 -16.39 -4.82
N TRP A 82 -4.65 -16.84 -5.02
CA TRP A 82 -5.61 -16.25 -5.96
C TRP A 82 -6.94 -15.79 -5.34
N GLU A 83 -7.16 -15.95 -4.04
CA GLU A 83 -8.39 -15.46 -3.42
C GLU A 83 -8.37 -13.92 -3.29
N GLU A 84 -9.27 -13.25 -4.01
CA GLU A 84 -9.60 -11.85 -3.75
C GLU A 84 -10.35 -11.75 -2.41
N PRO A 85 -10.02 -10.78 -1.53
CA PRO A 85 -10.83 -10.55 -0.34
C PRO A 85 -12.27 -10.25 -0.75
N ALA A 86 -13.22 -10.92 -0.09
CA ALA A 86 -14.65 -10.72 -0.35
C ALA A 86 -15.02 -9.23 -0.26
N LYS A 87 -15.58 -8.69 -1.35
CA LYS A 87 -16.10 -7.31 -1.37
C LYS A 87 -17.31 -7.24 -0.44
N PRO A 88 -17.41 -6.22 0.44
CA PRO A 88 -18.59 -6.06 1.27
C PRO A 88 -19.81 -5.81 0.37
N GLU A 89 -20.78 -6.72 0.47
CA GLU A 89 -22.06 -6.69 -0.22
C GLU A 89 -22.86 -5.46 0.23
N HIS A 90 -22.90 -4.42 -0.63
CA HIS A 90 -23.86 -3.34 -0.44
C HIS A 90 -25.20 -3.81 -0.99
N GLY A 91 -26.08 -4.26 -0.08
CA GLY A 91 -27.46 -4.63 -0.40
C GLY A 91 -28.20 -3.43 -1.00
N SER A 92 -28.49 -3.49 -2.29
CA SER A 92 -29.46 -2.63 -2.96
C SER A 92 -30.84 -3.15 -2.63
N ASP A 93 -31.53 -2.47 -1.72
CA ASP A 93 -32.96 -2.66 -1.47
C ASP A 93 -33.74 -1.90 -2.57
N ASP A 94 -33.96 -2.58 -3.70
CA ASP A 94 -34.92 -2.14 -4.72
C ASP A 94 -36.34 -2.39 -4.18
N SER A 95 -37.00 -1.34 -3.72
CA SER A 95 -38.44 -1.35 -3.47
C SER A 95 -39.20 -0.99 -4.76
N GLU A 96 -40.17 -1.84 -5.09
CA GLU A 96 -41.11 -1.88 -6.23
C GLU A 96 -41.59 -0.56 -6.86
#